data_AF-A0A927WKS3-F1
#
_entry.id   AF-A0A927WKS3-F1
#
_cell.length_a   1.000
_cell.length_b   1.000
_cell.length_c   1.000
_cell.angle_alpha   90.00
_cell.angle_beta   90.00
_cell.angle_gamma   90.00
#
_symmetry.space_group_name_H-M   'P 1'
#
loop_
_entity.id
_entity.type
_entity.pdbx_description
1 polymer ?
#
loop_
_entity_poly.entity_id
_entity_poly.type
_entity_poly.pdbx_seq_one_letter_code
_entity_poly.pdbx_strand_id
1 'polypeptide(L)' 'MNTKIEIRSGKPISIDTLQKIREIFRESQCPNESLLNSIEDFTSYDEAGHIQLAPGDVYKEFVEIDE' A
#
# COMPACT_ATOMS: atom_id res chain seq x y z
N MET A 1 -16.35 -4.67 6.58
CA MET A 1 -15.70 -5.77 5.82
C MET A 1 -14.19 -5.59 6.00
N ASN A 2 -13.43 -6.67 6.20
CA ASN A 2 -11.98 -6.53 6.34
C ASN A 2 -11.34 -6.64 4.96
N THR A 3 -10.71 -5.57 4.50
CA THR A 3 -9.99 -5.56 3.21
C THR A 3 -8.53 -5.87 3.48
N LYS A 4 -8.04 -6.96 2.88
CA LYS A 4 -6.64 -7.36 2.97
C LYS A 4 -5.89 -6.87 1.74
N ILE A 5 -4.87 -6.07 1.97
CA ILE A 5 -4.00 -5.49 0.93
C ILE A 5 -2.66 -6.18 0.99
N GLU A 6 -2.16 -6.65 -0.15
CA GLU A 6 -0.81 -7.18 -0.29
C GLU A 6 0.11 -6.09 -0.84
N ILE A 7 1.26 -5.90 -0.21
CA ILE A 7 2.26 -4.92 -0.61
C ILE A 7 3.52 -5.66 -1.05
N ARG A 8 4.01 -5.36 -2.25
CA ARG A 8 5.23 -5.91 -2.84
C ARG A 8 6.24 -4.81 -3.05
N SER A 9 7.53 -5.12 -2.85
CA SER A 9 8.61 -4.15 -3.03
C SER A 9 9.95 -4.80 -3.33
N GLY A 10 10.76 -4.13 -4.15
CA GLY A 10 12.18 -4.45 -4.36
C GLY A 10 13.07 -3.95 -3.23
N LYS A 11 12.56 -3.07 -2.37
CA LYS A 11 13.24 -2.50 -1.20
C LYS A 11 12.53 -2.89 0.10
N PRO A 12 13.23 -2.93 1.25
CA PRO A 12 12.59 -3.14 2.55
C PRO A 12 11.41 -2.19 2.78
N ILE A 13 10.28 -2.73 3.23
CA ILE A 13 9.07 -1.95 3.51
C ILE A 13 9.14 -1.47 4.96
N SER A 14 9.11 -0.16 5.16
CA SER A 14 9.15 0.42 6.51
C SER A 14 7.80 0.33 7.21
N ILE A 15 7.80 0.27 8.54
CA ILE A 15 6.58 0.31 9.36
C ILE A 15 5.79 1.61 9.09
N ASP A 16 6.49 2.74 8.94
CA ASP A 16 5.86 4.03 8.63
C ASP A 16 5.13 4.01 7.28
N THR A 17 5.68 3.30 6.28
CA THR A 17 5.01 3.08 4.99
C THR A 17 3.74 2.26 5.16
N LEU A 18 3.79 1.16 5.93
CA LEU A 18 2.62 0.31 6.20
C LEU A 18 1.52 1.10 6.93
N GLN A 19 1.89 1.93 7.92
CA GLN A 19 0.96 2.78 8.64
C GLN A 19 0.31 3.82 7.72
N LYS A 20 1.10 4.52 6.90
CA LYS A 20 0.56 5.46 5.90
C LYS A 20 -0.41 4.81 4.93
N ILE A 21 -0.08 3.62 4.41
CA ILE A 21 -0.99 2.87 3.53
C ILE A 21 -2.30 2.59 4.28
N ARG A 22 -2.23 2.10 5.52
CA ARG A 22 -3.43 1.84 6.33
C ARG A 22 -4.29 3.08 6.52
N GLU A 23 -3.69 4.22 6.85
CA GLU A 23 -4.39 5.50 7.03
C GLU A 23 -5.05 5.97 5.73
N ILE A 24 -4.33 5.90 4.60
CA ILE A 24 -4.86 6.29 3.28
C ILE A 24 -6.11 5.49 2.93
N PHE A 25 -6.10 4.17 3.12
CA PHE A 25 -7.28 3.34 2.82
C PHE A 25 -8.43 3.53 3.80
N ARG A 26 -8.16 3.98 5.03
CA ARG A 26 -9.19 4.27 6.03
C ARG A 26 -9.88 5.61 5.80
N GLU A 27 -9.13 6.62 5.34
CA GLU A 27 -9.59 8.01 5.32
C GLU A 27 -9.89 8.54 3.91
N SER A 28 -9.25 7.99 2.87
CA SER A 28 -9.35 8.53 1.51
C SER A 28 -10.49 7.91 0.71
N GLN A 29 -11.27 8.77 0.03
CA GLN A 29 -12.23 8.34 -1.00
C GLN A 29 -11.54 7.93 -2.31
N CYS A 30 -10.28 8.34 -2.51
CA CYS A 30 -9.47 8.05 -3.71
C CYS A 30 -8.09 7.48 -3.31
N PRO A 31 -8.01 6.23 -2.82
CA PRO A 31 -6.76 5.67 -2.29
C PRO A 31 -5.59 5.71 -3.27
N ASN A 32 -5.82 5.42 -4.55
CA ASN A 32 -4.76 5.40 -5.56
C ASN A 32 -4.04 6.76 -5.72
N GLU A 33 -4.81 7.86 -5.75
CA GLU A 33 -4.25 9.21 -5.87
C GLU A 33 -3.51 9.62 -4.59
N SER A 34 -4.07 9.26 -3.43
CA SER A 34 -3.41 9.50 -2.14
C SER A 34 -2.10 8.72 -1.99
N LEU A 35 -2.03 7.46 -2.44
CA LEU A 35 -0.81 6.65 -2.44
C LEU A 35 0.27 7.30 -3.30
N LEU A 36 -0.08 7.68 -4.54
CA LEU A 36 0.83 8.31 -5.49
C LEU A 36 1.45 9.60 -4.94
N ASN A 37 0.69 10.40 -4.20
CA ASN A 37 1.18 11.66 -3.64
C ASN A 37 1.92 11.50 -2.30
N SER A 38 1.70 10.41 -1.56
CA SER A 38 2.15 10.28 -0.17
C SER A 38 3.30 9.29 0.04
N ILE A 39 3.54 8.41 -0.92
CA ILE A 39 4.53 7.34 -0.85
C ILE A 39 5.46 7.43 -2.05
N GLU A 40 6.70 7.85 -1.81
CA GLU A 40 7.70 8.10 -2.86
C GLU A 40 8.00 6.85 -3.71
N ASP A 41 8.09 5.68 -3.09
CA ASP A 41 8.38 4.43 -3.78
C ASP A 41 7.11 3.81 -4.44
N PHE A 42 5.94 4.46 -4.40
CA PHE A 42 4.72 3.91 -4.99
C PHE A 42 4.83 3.77 -6.51
N THR A 43 4.45 2.60 -7.00
CA THR A 43 4.49 2.28 -8.44
C THR A 43 3.09 2.05 -9.00
N SER A 44 2.28 1.20 -8.36
CA SER A 44 0.91 0.93 -8.80
C SER A 44 0.04 0.32 -7.70
N TYR A 45 -1.27 0.45 -7.86
CA TYR A 45 -2.29 -0.25 -7.07
C TYR A 45 -3.33 -0.82 -8.03
N ASP A 46 -3.78 -2.07 -7.79
CA ASP A 46 -4.79 -2.74 -8.59
C ASP A 46 -6.09 -3.03 -7.82
N GLU A 47 -7.16 -3.35 -8.55
CA GLU A 47 -8.47 -3.67 -7.98
C GLU A 47 -8.48 -4.97 -7.17
N ALA A 48 -7.45 -5.82 -7.31
CA ALA A 48 -7.30 -7.05 -6.55
C ALA A 48 -6.68 -6.81 -5.16
N GLY A 49 -6.30 -5.57 -4.84
CA GLY A 49 -5.72 -5.22 -3.54
C GLY A 49 -4.21 -5.37 -3.50
N HIS A 50 -3.51 -5.35 -4.64
CA HIS A 50 -2.04 -5.36 -4.67
C HIS A 50 -1.49 -3.94 -4.79
N ILE A 51 -0.55 -3.60 -3.92
CA ILE A 51 0.27 -2.39 -4.02
C ILE A 51 1.68 -2.80 -4.42
N GLN A 52 2.17 -2.21 -5.50
CA GLN A 52 3.58 -2.26 -5.86
C GLN A 52 4.27 -1.01 -5.34
N LEU A 53 5.25 -1.21 -4.46
CA LEU A 53 6.31 -0.26 -4.15
C LEU A 53 7.57 -0.65 -4.93
N ALA A 54 8.52 0.27 -5.08
CA ALA A 54 9.86 0.16 -5.67
C ALA A 54 10.13 -1.10 -6.54
N PRO A 55 10.58 -0.97 -7.80
CA PRO A 55 10.69 -2.11 -8.74
C PRO A 55 11.28 -3.40 -8.16
N GLY A 56 10.53 -4.51 -8.25
CA GLY A 56 10.91 -5.84 -7.75
C GLY A 56 9.96 -6.38 -6.68
N ASP A 57 9.99 -7.69 -6.41
CA ASP A 57 9.02 -8.38 -5.53
C ASP A 57 9.71 -9.17 -4.39
N VAL A 58 10.84 -8.65 -3.90
CA VAL A 58 11.68 -9.33 -2.90
C VAL A 58 11.05 -9.28 -1.51
N TYR A 59 10.43 -8.16 -1.16
CA TYR A 59 9.76 -7.93 0.12
C TYR A 59 8.26 -7.96 -0.08
N LYS A 60 7.55 -8.61 0.85
CA LYS A 60 6.09 -8.74 0.83
C LYS A 60 5.53 -8.54 2.22
N GLU A 61 4.51 -7.71 2.32
CA GLU A 61 3.79 -7.44 3.57
C GLU A 61 2.28 -7.43 3.32
N PHE A 62 1.50 -7.57 4.39
CA PHE A 62 0.05 -7.51 4.32
C PHE A 62 -0.48 -6.47 5.31
N VAL A 63 -1.43 -5.66 4.85
CA VAL A 63 -2.14 -4.71 5.69
C VAL A 63 -3.61 -5.09 5.72
N GLU A 64 -4.15 -5.24 6.92
CA GLU A 64 -5.58 -5.43 7.14
C GLU A 64 -6.21 -4.05 7.41
N ILE A 65 -7.18 -3.68 6.57
CA ILE A 65 -8.01 -2.49 6.74
C ILE A 65 -9.32 -2.94 7.38
N ASP A 66 -9.52 -2.56 8.63
CA ASP A 66 -10.78 -2.70 9.33
C ASP A 66 -11.62 -1.44 9.03
N GLU A 67 -12.80 -1.62 8.41
CA GLU A 67 -13.81 -0.55 8.22
C GLU A 67 -14.38 -0.05 9.55
#